data_AF-A0A8B8GF11-F1
#
_entry.id   AF-A0A8B8GF11-F1
#
_cell.length_a   1.000
_cell.length_b   1.000
_cell.length_c   1.000
_cell.angle_alpha   90.00
_cell.angle_beta   90.00
_cell.angle_gamma   90.00
#
_symmetry.space_group_name_H-M   'P 1'
#
loop_
_entity.id
_entity.type
_entity.pdbx_description
1 polymer ?
#
loop_
_entity_poly.entity_id
_entity_poly.type
_entity_poly.pdbx_seq_one_letter_code
_entity_poly.pdbx_strand_id
1 'polypeptide(L)'
;MFSSRYGRMFFMWFAVSSLILGSDALDPMIYPGMQTGWSLMDELAMWNPYEPVEEIKMLPDYDFVVVGAGSAGALVANRLTEVLNWKVLLIEAGQEATGLMDIPLVASLMQGSTINWNYKTVPMNNSCLGYEKQQCKMPRGKVMGGSSVLNYMIYTRGNRKDYDDWEKMGNPGWSYDEVLKYFKKSEDAKLSDADEDYHGQGGMLPVTDIPFRTPIAKAFVNAASEIGMPFVDINGKSQIGVDYIQEKFEIPVPQKIFENTPLIIFMQVISSLYRSEKLVYVDYSFEQLLPRIPSKRKQCTYFHP
;
A
#
# COMPACT_ATOMS: atom_id res chain seq x y z
N MET A 1 -36.32 14.32 1.36
CA MET A 1 -36.93 13.11 0.75
C MET A 1 -36.75 13.04 -0.78
N PHE A 2 -35.68 13.58 -1.35
CA PHE A 2 -35.29 13.37 -2.75
C PHE A 2 -33.76 13.53 -2.84
N SER A 3 -33.02 12.42 -2.97
CA SER A 3 -31.72 12.30 -3.70
C SER A 3 -30.98 10.95 -3.49
N SER A 4 -31.48 10.02 -2.67
CA SER A 4 -30.72 8.80 -2.34
C SER A 4 -30.81 7.64 -3.36
N ARG A 5 -31.68 7.72 -4.37
CA ARG A 5 -31.86 6.64 -5.38
C ARG A 5 -31.09 6.85 -6.68
N TYR A 6 -30.77 8.10 -7.06
CA TYR A 6 -30.06 8.36 -8.32
C TYR A 6 -28.53 8.16 -8.20
N GLY A 7 -27.93 8.43 -7.03
CA GLY A 7 -26.49 8.22 -6.81
C GLY A 7 -26.05 6.76 -6.88
N ARG A 8 -26.90 5.82 -6.45
CA ARG A 8 -26.61 4.37 -6.52
C ARG A 8 -26.74 3.80 -7.93
N MET A 9 -27.65 4.33 -8.76
CA MET A 9 -27.77 3.93 -10.16
C MET A 9 -26.63 4.47 -11.03
N PHE A 10 -26.11 5.67 -10.72
CA PHE A 10 -25.00 6.28 -11.48
C PHE A 10 -23.67 5.53 -11.28
N PHE A 11 -23.37 5.12 -10.04
CA PHE A 11 -22.17 4.33 -9.73
C PHE A 11 -22.18 2.93 -10.36
N MET A 12 -23.36 2.29 -10.41
CA MET A 12 -23.50 0.95 -10.98
C MET A 12 -23.40 0.94 -12.51
N TRP A 13 -23.76 2.04 -13.19
CA TRP A 13 -23.68 2.15 -14.65
C TRP A 13 -22.25 2.39 -15.15
N PHE A 14 -21.44 3.17 -14.42
CA PHE A 14 -20.03 3.45 -14.76
C PHE A 14 -19.08 2.26 -14.56
N ALA A 15 -19.30 1.47 -13.50
CA ALA A 15 -18.48 0.28 -13.23
C ALA A 15 -18.74 -0.84 -14.27
N VAL A 16 -19.98 -0.95 -14.78
CA VAL A 16 -20.36 -2.00 -15.75
C VAL A 16 -19.95 -1.64 -17.18
N SER A 17 -19.96 -0.36 -17.57
CA SER A 17 -19.53 0.06 -18.91
C SER A 17 -18.02 -0.10 -19.16
N SER A 18 -17.21 0.07 -18.11
CA SER A 18 -15.74 -0.06 -18.18
C SER A 18 -15.25 -1.51 -18.32
N LEU A 19 -16.11 -2.50 -18.05
CA LEU A 19 -15.81 -3.93 -18.13
C LEU A 19 -16.29 -4.59 -19.44
N ILE A 20 -17.17 -3.94 -20.21
CA ILE A 20 -17.84 -4.54 -21.38
C ILE A 20 -17.25 -4.09 -22.72
N LEU A 21 -16.54 -2.95 -22.77
CA LEU A 21 -16.00 -2.41 -24.02
C LEU A 21 -14.48 -2.56 -24.04
N GLY A 22 -14.01 -3.49 -24.86
CA GLY A 22 -12.59 -3.63 -25.21
C GLY A 22 -12.02 -2.31 -25.73
N SER A 23 -10.70 -2.17 -25.59
CA SER A 23 -9.92 -0.92 -25.74
C SER A 23 -10.03 -0.16 -27.06
N ASP A 24 -10.75 -0.68 -28.05
CA ASP A 24 -10.65 -0.21 -29.44
C ASP A 24 -11.90 0.52 -29.96
N ALA A 25 -12.82 0.90 -29.07
CA ALA A 25 -14.02 1.68 -29.44
C ALA A 25 -14.36 2.82 -28.45
N LEU A 26 -13.36 3.56 -27.97
CA LEU A 26 -13.59 4.76 -27.17
C LEU A 26 -13.72 6.00 -28.06
N ASP A 27 -14.96 6.37 -28.34
CA ASP A 27 -15.43 7.61 -28.97
C ASP A 27 -14.86 8.87 -28.25
N PRO A 28 -14.46 9.96 -28.95
CA PRO A 28 -13.89 11.16 -28.31
C PRO A 28 -14.81 11.89 -27.32
N MET A 29 -16.04 11.41 -27.12
CA MET A 29 -17.03 11.97 -26.20
C MET A 29 -16.90 11.47 -24.75
N ILE A 30 -16.10 10.44 -24.48
CA ILE A 30 -15.91 9.86 -23.12
C ILE A 30 -14.81 10.58 -22.31
N TYR A 31 -13.87 11.24 -22.99
CA TYR A 31 -12.73 11.92 -22.36
C TYR A 31 -13.13 12.97 -21.28
N PRO A 32 -14.16 13.81 -21.50
CA PRO A 32 -14.61 14.76 -20.47
C PRO A 32 -15.24 14.07 -19.26
N GLY A 33 -15.94 12.94 -19.47
CA GLY A 33 -16.61 12.18 -18.41
C GLY A 33 -15.66 11.38 -17.52
N MET A 34 -14.53 10.93 -18.07
CA MET A 34 -13.44 10.38 -17.26
C MET A 34 -12.78 11.48 -16.42
N GLN A 35 -12.46 12.63 -17.02
CA GLN A 35 -11.85 13.76 -16.28
C GLN A 35 -12.72 14.26 -15.12
N THR A 36 -14.05 14.31 -15.28
CA THR A 36 -14.96 14.65 -14.18
C THR A 36 -15.06 13.54 -13.13
N GLY A 37 -14.94 12.27 -13.51
CA GLY A 37 -14.83 11.15 -12.57
C GLY A 37 -13.55 11.23 -11.74
N TRP A 38 -12.42 11.57 -12.36
CA TRP A 38 -11.14 11.79 -11.67
C TRP A 38 -11.19 13.00 -10.74
N SER A 39 -11.78 14.12 -11.17
CA SER A 39 -11.91 15.31 -10.32
C SER A 39 -12.85 15.09 -9.13
N LEU A 40 -13.92 14.32 -9.32
CA LEU A 40 -14.83 13.95 -8.23
C LEU A 40 -14.16 12.99 -7.24
N MET A 41 -13.30 12.09 -7.73
CA MET A 41 -12.50 11.22 -6.87
C MET A 41 -11.42 11.98 -6.13
N ASP A 42 -10.77 12.96 -6.76
CA ASP A 42 -9.88 13.89 -6.07
C ASP A 42 -10.67 14.65 -4.99
N GLU A 43 -11.87 15.16 -5.28
CA GLU A 43 -12.72 15.86 -4.31
C GLU A 43 -13.20 14.97 -3.14
N LEU A 44 -13.45 13.68 -3.40
CA LEU A 44 -13.84 12.69 -2.37
C LEU A 44 -12.64 12.11 -1.60
N ALA A 45 -11.46 12.06 -2.22
CA ALA A 45 -10.20 11.64 -1.59
C ALA A 45 -9.52 12.79 -0.83
N MET A 46 -9.84 14.03 -1.20
CA MET A 46 -9.41 15.22 -0.49
C MET A 46 -10.22 15.36 0.78
N TRP A 47 -9.51 15.12 1.88
CA TRP A 47 -9.66 15.70 3.21
C TRP A 47 -10.87 16.63 3.42
N ASN A 48 -11.71 16.30 4.40
CA ASN A 48 -12.74 17.19 4.92
C ASN A 48 -12.07 18.47 5.45
N PRO A 49 -12.28 19.66 4.84
CA PRO A 49 -11.58 20.87 5.22
C PRO A 49 -11.95 21.45 6.60
N TYR A 50 -12.81 20.73 7.35
CA TYR A 50 -13.33 21.13 8.64
C TYR A 50 -12.79 20.30 9.81
N GLU A 51 -11.91 19.33 9.59
CA GLU A 51 -11.18 18.75 10.73
C GLU A 51 -10.10 19.74 11.18
N PRO A 52 -10.06 20.13 12.46
CA PRO A 52 -9.03 21.02 12.94
C PRO A 52 -7.68 20.33 12.75
N VAL A 53 -6.79 20.94 11.95
CA VAL A 53 -5.38 20.55 11.93
C VAL A 53 -4.85 20.87 13.32
N GLU A 54 -4.69 19.85 14.16
CA GLU A 54 -4.05 20.04 15.45
C GLU A 54 -2.68 20.66 15.22
N GLU A 55 -2.39 21.76 15.93
CA GLU A 55 -1.10 22.41 15.83
C GLU A 55 -0.04 21.42 16.31
N ILE A 56 0.76 20.93 15.36
CA ILE A 56 1.77 19.91 15.61
C ILE A 56 2.82 20.51 16.54
N LYS A 57 2.75 20.15 17.83
CA LYS A 57 3.72 20.60 18.82
C LYS A 57 5.01 19.80 18.67
N MET A 58 5.97 20.35 17.92
CA MET A 58 7.29 19.77 17.80
C MET A 58 8.00 19.72 19.16
N LEU A 59 8.54 18.55 19.48
CA LEU A 59 9.44 18.37 20.62
C LEU A 59 10.85 18.85 20.26
N PRO A 60 11.65 19.29 21.25
CA PRO A 60 13.03 19.71 21.00
C PRO A 60 13.94 18.58 20.51
N ASP A 61 13.62 17.32 20.87
CA ASP A 61 14.37 16.13 20.51
C ASP A 61 13.48 14.87 20.52
N TYR A 62 13.86 13.88 19.71
CA TYR A 62 13.21 12.58 19.55
C TYR A 62 14.24 11.46 19.67
N ASP A 63 13.85 10.32 20.24
CA ASP A 63 14.69 9.12 20.31
C ASP A 63 14.78 8.44 18.94
N PHE A 64 13.68 8.46 18.19
CA PHE A 64 13.59 7.87 16.86
C PHE A 64 12.86 8.81 15.90
N VAL A 65 13.39 8.90 14.67
CA VAL A 65 12.73 9.57 13.55
C VAL A 65 12.51 8.54 12.45
N VAL A 66 11.25 8.25 12.15
CA VAL A 66 10.84 7.36 11.08
C VAL A 66 10.44 8.20 9.88
N VAL A 67 11.15 8.03 8.76
CA VAL A 67 10.90 8.78 7.53
C VAL A 67 10.14 7.87 6.56
N GLY A 68 8.89 8.22 6.30
CA GLY A 68 7.92 7.48 5.50
C GLY A 68 6.95 6.68 6.39
N ALA A 69 5.68 7.07 6.42
CA ALA A 69 4.59 6.33 7.06
C ALA A 69 4.01 5.25 6.14
N GLY A 70 4.86 4.59 5.34
CA GLY A 70 4.47 3.44 4.54
C GLY A 70 4.27 2.19 5.39
N SER A 71 4.00 1.04 4.77
CA SER A 71 3.64 -0.20 5.46
C SER A 71 4.66 -0.64 6.53
N ALA A 72 5.97 -0.52 6.24
CA ALA A 72 7.02 -0.83 7.21
C ALA A 72 7.25 0.31 8.23
N GLY A 73 7.24 1.56 7.78
CA GLY A 73 7.51 2.71 8.65
C GLY A 73 6.43 2.90 9.71
N ALA A 74 5.15 2.77 9.33
CA ALA A 74 4.04 2.79 10.27
C ALA A 74 4.13 1.66 11.30
N LEU A 75 4.50 0.44 10.87
CA LEU A 75 4.70 -0.70 11.77
C LEU A 75 5.84 -0.44 12.77
N VAL A 76 6.99 0.04 12.29
CA VAL A 76 8.13 0.34 13.15
C VAL A 76 7.78 1.44 14.15
N ALA A 77 7.17 2.54 13.69
CA ALA A 77 6.72 3.61 14.57
C ALA A 77 5.76 3.10 15.65
N ASN A 78 4.77 2.28 15.27
CA ASN A 78 3.81 1.69 16.20
C ASN A 78 4.46 0.79 17.25
N ARG A 79 5.49 0.01 16.89
CA ARG A 79 6.21 -0.84 17.86
C ARG A 79 7.13 -0.04 18.76
N LEU A 80 7.78 1.01 18.26
CA LEU A 80 8.62 1.87 19.08
C LEU A 80 7.81 2.63 20.13
N THR A 81 6.58 3.04 19.81
CA THR A 81 5.70 3.75 20.76
C THR A 81 5.10 2.85 21.85
N GLU A 82 5.26 1.52 21.77
CA GLU A 82 4.92 0.62 22.89
C GLU A 82 5.77 0.91 24.15
N VAL A 83 6.96 1.50 23.97
CA VAL A 83 7.82 1.95 25.06
C VAL A 83 7.50 3.42 25.38
N LEU A 84 6.73 3.64 26.44
CA LEU A 84 6.18 4.96 26.81
C LEU A 84 7.20 6.09 27.01
N ASN A 85 8.47 5.75 27.25
CA ASN A 85 9.53 6.74 27.47
C ASN A 85 10.20 7.20 26.18
N TRP A 86 9.98 6.53 25.04
CA TRP A 86 10.57 6.91 23.76
C TRP A 86 9.68 7.92 23.04
N LYS A 87 10.31 8.98 22.54
CA LYS A 87 9.71 9.98 21.67
C LYS A 87 9.97 9.60 20.22
N VAL A 88 8.90 9.33 19.48
CA VAL A 88 8.96 8.89 18.08
C VAL A 88 8.34 9.96 17.19
N LEU A 89 9.10 10.45 16.21
CA LEU A 89 8.61 11.31 15.14
C LEU A 89 8.37 10.48 13.88
N LEU A 90 7.18 10.60 13.29
CA LEU A 90 6.83 9.95 12.03
C LEU A 90 6.56 11.01 10.96
N ILE A 91 7.34 10.98 9.87
CA ILE A 91 7.25 11.96 8.78
C ILE A 91 6.72 11.28 7.53
N GLU A 92 5.73 11.86 6.86
CA GLU A 92 5.16 11.34 5.62
C GLU A 92 4.99 12.45 4.57
N ALA A 93 5.25 12.11 3.31
CA ALA A 93 5.11 13.05 2.20
C ALA A 93 3.65 13.16 1.71
N GLY A 94 2.85 12.12 1.94
CA GLY A 94 1.44 12.06 1.63
C GLY A 94 0.52 12.67 2.67
N GLN A 95 -0.77 12.69 2.32
CA GLN A 95 -1.86 13.05 3.22
C GLN A 95 -2.22 11.87 4.16
N GLU A 96 -3.10 12.13 5.12
CA GLU A 96 -3.76 11.08 5.90
C GLU A 96 -4.67 10.22 5.01
N ALA A 97 -4.81 8.94 5.38
CA ALA A 97 -5.72 8.03 4.70
C ALA A 97 -7.17 8.39 5.01
N THR A 98 -8.06 8.27 4.02
CA THR A 98 -9.50 8.52 4.21
C THR A 98 -10.29 7.22 4.15
N GLY A 99 -11.49 7.18 4.71
CA GLY A 99 -12.32 5.97 4.71
C GLY A 99 -12.72 5.47 3.32
N LEU A 100 -12.62 6.30 2.27
CA LEU A 100 -12.77 5.83 0.89
C LEU A 100 -11.68 4.81 0.52
N MET A 101 -10.49 4.96 1.10
CA MET A 101 -9.32 4.12 0.87
C MET A 101 -9.40 2.75 1.53
N ASP A 102 -10.32 2.57 2.48
CA ASP A 102 -10.59 1.27 3.08
C ASP A 102 -11.48 0.37 2.20
N ILE A 103 -12.02 0.89 1.08
CA ILE A 103 -12.88 0.12 0.17
C ILE A 103 -11.99 -0.61 -0.86
N PRO A 104 -11.85 -1.95 -0.82
CA PRO A 104 -10.89 -2.64 -1.69
C PRO A 104 -11.14 -2.45 -3.19
N LEU A 105 -12.42 -2.26 -3.58
CA LEU A 105 -12.82 -2.08 -4.98
C LEU A 105 -12.21 -0.83 -5.63
N VAL A 106 -11.83 0.20 -4.85
CA VAL A 106 -11.31 1.46 -5.41
C VAL A 106 -9.78 1.47 -5.57
N ALA A 107 -9.07 0.40 -5.20
CA ALA A 107 -7.61 0.33 -5.28
C ALA A 107 -7.05 0.62 -6.68
N SER A 108 -7.73 0.15 -7.74
CA SER A 108 -7.34 0.42 -9.13
C SER A 108 -7.48 1.89 -9.52
N LEU A 109 -8.51 2.58 -9.00
CA LEU A 109 -8.74 4.00 -9.21
C LEU A 109 -7.69 4.83 -8.46
N MET A 110 -7.31 4.40 -7.26
CA MET A 110 -6.30 5.09 -6.43
C MET A 110 -4.93 5.17 -7.10
N GLN A 111 -4.56 4.19 -7.92
CA GLN A 111 -3.32 4.23 -8.70
C GLN A 111 -3.31 5.36 -9.76
N GLY A 112 -4.47 5.90 -10.14
CA GLY A 112 -4.57 7.05 -11.05
C GLY A 112 -4.57 8.43 -10.35
N SER A 113 -4.64 8.45 -9.03
CA SER A 113 -4.87 9.67 -8.24
C SER A 113 -3.59 10.30 -7.68
N THR A 114 -3.74 11.44 -7.00
CA THR A 114 -2.64 12.18 -6.36
C THR A 114 -1.97 11.46 -5.18
N ILE A 115 -2.63 10.44 -4.60
CA ILE A 115 -2.05 9.59 -3.55
C ILE A 115 -1.10 8.50 -4.11
N ASN A 116 -0.82 8.52 -5.41
CA ASN A 116 0.23 7.71 -6.04
C ASN A 116 1.40 8.62 -6.47
N TRP A 117 2.64 8.25 -6.12
CA TRP A 117 3.85 8.91 -6.63
C TRP A 117 3.95 8.92 -8.16
N ASN A 118 3.26 7.99 -8.83
CA ASN A 118 3.17 7.88 -10.28
C ASN A 118 4.55 7.75 -10.96
N TYR A 119 5.44 6.98 -10.32
CA TYR A 119 6.74 6.67 -10.90
C TYR A 119 6.58 5.90 -12.21
N LYS A 120 7.53 6.13 -13.10
CA LYS A 120 7.65 5.43 -14.37
C LYS A 120 9.08 4.93 -14.51
N THR A 121 9.24 3.78 -15.13
CA THR A 121 10.58 3.31 -15.51
C THR A 121 11.19 4.23 -16.56
N VAL A 122 12.50 4.14 -16.76
CA VAL A 122 13.10 4.58 -18.02
C VAL A 122 12.48 3.79 -19.20
N PRO A 123 12.51 4.32 -20.43
CA PRO A 123 12.06 3.57 -21.60
C PRO A 123 12.75 2.20 -21.71
N MET A 124 11.98 1.15 -21.98
CA MET A 124 12.47 -0.23 -22.07
C MET A 124 12.20 -0.83 -23.44
N ASN A 125 13.23 -1.40 -24.07
CA ASN A 125 13.13 -1.94 -25.43
C ASN A 125 12.53 -3.37 -25.49
N ASN A 126 12.35 -4.02 -24.34
CA ASN A 126 11.95 -5.43 -24.24
C ASN A 126 10.78 -5.68 -23.28
N SER A 127 10.23 -4.63 -22.66
CA SER A 127 9.09 -4.72 -21.75
C SER A 127 8.24 -3.46 -21.84
N CYS A 128 6.98 -3.55 -21.43
CA CYS A 128 6.04 -2.41 -21.46
C CYS A 128 5.91 -1.75 -22.84
N LEU A 129 6.07 -2.53 -23.92
CA LEU A 129 5.99 -2.05 -25.30
C LEU A 129 4.61 -1.48 -25.66
N GLY A 130 3.56 -1.93 -24.97
CA GLY A 130 2.20 -1.39 -25.09
C GLY A 130 1.92 -0.13 -24.25
N TYR A 131 2.90 0.35 -23.48
CA TYR A 131 2.75 1.58 -22.69
C TYR A 131 3.30 2.78 -23.46
N GLU A 132 2.74 3.96 -23.19
CA GLU A 132 3.25 5.22 -23.73
C GLU A 132 4.74 5.38 -23.43
N LYS A 133 5.51 5.73 -24.47
CA LYS A 133 6.97 5.89 -24.40
C LYS A 133 7.73 4.65 -23.91
N GLN A 134 7.10 3.47 -23.95
CA GLN A 134 7.68 2.20 -23.49
C GLN A 134 8.10 2.24 -22.01
N GLN A 135 7.36 2.98 -21.19
CA GLN A 135 7.63 3.14 -19.75
C GLN A 135 6.58 2.41 -18.93
N CYS A 136 7.02 1.50 -18.06
CA CYS A 136 6.13 0.82 -17.13
C CYS A 136 5.67 1.79 -16.04
N LYS A 137 4.38 1.74 -15.69
CA LYS A 137 3.86 2.42 -14.50
C LYS A 137 4.32 1.65 -13.24
N MET A 138 4.79 2.37 -12.23
CA MET A 138 5.27 1.82 -10.96
C MET A 138 4.50 2.48 -9.81
N PRO A 139 3.26 2.05 -9.52
CA PRO A 139 2.43 2.67 -8.50
C PRO A 139 3.06 2.53 -7.11
N ARG A 140 3.20 3.65 -6.41
CA ARG A 140 3.72 3.73 -5.03
C ARG A 140 2.86 4.70 -4.24
N GLY A 141 2.43 4.30 -3.04
CA GLY A 141 1.57 5.14 -2.22
C GLY A 141 2.31 6.37 -1.67
N LYS A 142 1.68 7.52 -1.82
CA LYS A 142 2.03 8.82 -1.24
C LYS A 142 0.87 9.26 -0.34
N VAL A 143 0.69 8.51 0.74
CA VAL A 143 -0.39 8.63 1.73
C VAL A 143 0.06 7.89 2.99
N MET A 144 -0.48 8.21 4.16
CA MET A 144 -0.27 7.41 5.37
C MET A 144 -0.71 5.96 5.13
N GLY A 145 0.13 4.99 5.52
CA GLY A 145 0.04 3.59 5.11
C GLY A 145 0.79 3.26 3.81
N GLY A 146 1.03 4.25 2.96
CA GLY A 146 1.80 4.12 1.73
C GLY A 146 1.17 3.12 0.76
N SER A 147 1.99 2.22 0.19
CA SER A 147 1.50 1.25 -0.80
C SER A 147 0.48 0.25 -0.26
N SER A 148 0.34 0.05 1.06
CA SER A 148 -0.72 -0.84 1.58
C SER A 148 -2.13 -0.29 1.40
N VAL A 149 -2.27 1.02 1.17
CA VAL A 149 -3.56 1.69 0.92
C VAL A 149 -4.05 1.46 -0.51
N LEU A 150 -3.13 1.36 -1.48
CA LEU A 150 -3.46 1.23 -2.90
C LEU A 150 -3.16 -0.16 -3.49
N ASN A 151 -2.95 -1.16 -2.61
CA ASN A 151 -2.74 -2.54 -3.04
C ASN A 151 -4.07 -3.30 -3.18
N TYR A 152 -4.00 -4.54 -3.67
CA TYR A 152 -5.18 -5.37 -3.91
C TYR A 152 -5.49 -6.35 -2.78
N MET A 153 -5.01 -6.06 -1.55
CA MET A 153 -5.31 -6.82 -0.33
C MET A 153 -4.87 -8.29 -0.29
N ILE A 154 -4.30 -8.82 -1.38
CA ILE A 154 -3.74 -10.18 -1.44
C ILE A 154 -2.68 -10.33 -0.35
N TYR A 155 -2.85 -11.36 0.48
CA TYR A 155 -1.89 -11.75 1.50
C TYR A 155 -1.23 -13.07 1.09
N THR A 156 0.03 -12.97 0.68
CA THR A 156 0.85 -14.11 0.31
C THR A 156 2.25 -13.88 0.83
N ARG A 157 2.82 -14.90 1.46
CA ARG A 157 4.19 -14.94 1.96
C ARG A 157 5.13 -15.40 0.84
N GLY A 158 6.42 -15.13 0.99
CA GLY A 158 7.43 -15.67 0.07
C GLY A 158 7.59 -17.18 0.22
N ASN A 159 8.29 -17.81 -0.73
CA ASN A 159 8.63 -19.22 -0.59
C ASN A 159 9.70 -19.39 0.51
N ARG A 160 9.66 -20.48 1.28
CA ARG A 160 10.70 -20.83 2.26
C ARG A 160 12.12 -20.66 1.70
N LYS A 161 12.33 -21.11 0.46
CA LYS A 161 13.62 -21.03 -0.22
C LYS A 161 14.13 -19.59 -0.35
N ASP A 162 13.26 -18.61 -0.57
CA ASP A 162 13.66 -17.21 -0.74
C ASP A 162 14.33 -16.68 0.53
N TYR A 163 13.74 -16.96 1.69
CA TYR A 163 14.27 -16.56 3.00
C TYR A 163 15.53 -17.33 3.40
N ASP A 164 15.53 -18.65 3.19
CA ASP A 164 16.72 -19.46 3.46
C ASP A 164 17.90 -19.04 2.57
N ASP A 165 17.63 -18.62 1.33
CA ASP A 165 18.65 -18.07 0.45
C ASP A 165 19.11 -16.67 0.91
N TRP A 166 18.23 -15.83 1.47
CA TRP A 166 18.65 -14.56 2.10
C TRP A 166 19.63 -14.80 3.25
N GLU A 167 19.37 -15.78 4.10
CA GLU A 167 20.31 -16.13 5.17
C GLU A 167 21.66 -16.59 4.60
N LYS A 168 21.65 -17.47 3.59
CA LYS A 168 22.88 -17.93 2.90
C LYS A 168 23.66 -16.79 2.23
N MET A 169 22.99 -15.72 1.81
CA MET A 169 23.62 -14.52 1.28
C MET A 169 24.31 -13.66 2.38
N GLY A 170 24.34 -14.14 3.62
CA GLY A 170 25.03 -13.49 4.73
C GLY A 170 24.12 -12.58 5.57
N ASN A 171 22.83 -12.90 5.65
CA ASN A 171 21.86 -12.18 6.49
C ASN A 171 21.36 -13.10 7.64
N PRO A 172 22.13 -13.27 8.72
CA PRO A 172 21.72 -14.13 9.84
C PRO A 172 20.37 -13.71 10.42
N GLY A 173 19.52 -14.69 10.73
CA GLY A 173 18.19 -14.44 11.30
C GLY A 173 17.10 -14.17 10.26
N TRP A 174 17.42 -14.25 8.96
CA TRP A 174 16.47 -14.12 7.86
C TRP A 174 16.05 -15.45 7.23
N SER A 175 16.41 -16.60 7.81
CA SER A 175 15.88 -17.90 7.38
C SER A 175 14.37 -17.96 7.58
N TYR A 176 13.71 -18.86 6.87
CA TYR A 176 12.26 -18.98 6.94
C TYR A 176 11.77 -19.24 8.37
N ASP A 177 12.46 -20.10 9.11
CA ASP A 177 12.07 -20.47 10.47
C ASP A 177 12.18 -19.27 11.45
N GLU A 178 13.12 -18.36 11.21
CA GLU A 178 13.24 -17.13 12.01
C GLU A 178 12.18 -16.10 11.63
N VAL A 179 11.90 -15.89 10.34
CA VAL A 179 10.89 -14.91 9.90
C VAL A 179 9.45 -15.38 10.13
N LEU A 180 9.19 -16.70 10.12
CA LEU A 180 7.86 -17.27 10.37
C LEU A 180 7.30 -16.82 11.72
N LYS A 181 8.17 -16.69 12.74
CA LYS A 181 7.79 -16.18 14.06
C LYS A 181 7.17 -14.77 13.96
N TYR A 182 7.72 -13.92 13.09
CA TYR A 182 7.22 -12.56 12.89
C TYR A 182 5.96 -12.52 12.02
N PHE A 183 5.84 -13.38 11.01
CA PHE A 183 4.59 -13.53 10.26
C PHE A 183 3.45 -13.92 11.20
N LYS A 184 3.63 -14.98 11.99
CA LYS A 184 2.65 -15.42 13.01
C LYS A 184 2.37 -14.34 14.04
N LYS A 185 3.37 -13.59 14.52
CA LYS A 185 3.15 -12.49 15.48
C LYS A 185 2.30 -11.35 14.90
N SER A 186 2.41 -11.08 13.60
CA SER A 186 1.69 -9.97 12.96
C SER A 186 0.23 -10.30 12.65
N GLU A 187 -0.08 -11.58 12.48
CA GLU A 187 -1.29 -12.10 11.88
C GLU A 187 -2.40 -12.41 12.90
N ASP A 188 -3.65 -12.14 12.53
CA ASP A 188 -4.86 -12.66 13.15
C ASP A 188 -5.64 -13.50 12.12
N ALA A 189 -5.25 -14.77 11.98
CA ALA A 189 -5.76 -15.67 10.96
C ALA A 189 -7.15 -16.22 11.31
N LYS A 190 -8.10 -16.02 10.39
CA LYS A 190 -9.48 -16.54 10.40
C LYS A 190 -9.72 -17.27 9.07
N LEU A 191 -8.93 -18.31 8.84
CA LEU A 191 -8.91 -19.11 7.62
C LEU A 191 -9.63 -20.45 7.86
N SER A 192 -10.36 -20.92 6.86
CA SER A 192 -11.11 -22.18 6.91
C SER A 192 -10.23 -23.42 6.77
N ASP A 193 -9.22 -23.36 5.89
CA ASP A 193 -8.32 -24.47 5.56
C ASP A 193 -6.85 -24.09 5.83
N ALA A 194 -6.54 -23.72 7.08
CA ALA A 194 -5.22 -23.24 7.48
C ALA A 194 -4.30 -24.37 7.95
N ASP A 195 -3.02 -24.32 7.57
CA ASP A 195 -1.99 -25.13 8.22
C ASP A 195 -1.68 -24.54 9.62
N GLU A 196 -2.19 -25.16 10.70
CA GLU A 196 -2.15 -24.62 12.07
C GLU A 196 -0.76 -24.17 12.55
N ASP A 197 0.30 -24.89 12.15
CA ASP A 197 1.68 -24.56 12.53
C ASP A 197 2.21 -23.28 11.90
N TYR A 198 1.58 -22.81 10.82
CA TYR A 198 2.04 -21.70 9.99
C TYR A 198 1.29 -20.40 10.25
N HIS A 199 0.15 -20.44 10.94
CA HIS A 199 -0.70 -19.27 11.16
C HIS A 199 -0.68 -18.75 12.59
N GLY A 200 -0.82 -17.44 12.72
CA GLY A 200 -0.89 -16.72 13.99
C GLY A 200 -2.30 -16.22 14.29
N GLN A 201 -2.61 -16.03 15.57
CA GLN A 201 -3.85 -15.41 16.05
C GLN A 201 -3.53 -14.30 17.05
N GLY A 202 -4.38 -13.27 17.11
CA GLY A 202 -4.23 -12.14 18.03
C GLY A 202 -3.24 -11.05 17.58
N GLY A 203 -2.71 -11.15 16.36
CA GLY A 203 -1.97 -10.06 15.71
C GLY A 203 -2.86 -8.88 15.32
N MET A 204 -2.26 -7.86 14.71
CA MET A 204 -2.99 -6.65 14.27
C MET A 204 -3.45 -6.74 12.82
N LEU A 205 -2.93 -7.68 12.04
CA LEU A 205 -3.26 -7.86 10.63
C LEU A 205 -4.27 -9.00 10.49
N PRO A 206 -5.57 -8.70 10.25
CA PRO A 206 -6.54 -9.75 9.97
C PRO A 206 -6.16 -10.46 8.68
N VAL A 207 -6.22 -11.79 8.66
CA VAL A 207 -6.02 -12.60 7.46
C VAL A 207 -7.18 -13.58 7.33
N THR A 208 -7.96 -13.45 6.25
CA THR A 208 -9.22 -14.17 6.09
C THR A 208 -9.36 -14.76 4.70
N ASP A 209 -10.28 -15.72 4.59
CA ASP A 209 -10.79 -16.16 3.29
C ASP A 209 -11.61 -15.06 2.63
N ILE A 210 -11.57 -14.99 1.30
CA ILE A 210 -12.51 -14.15 0.54
C ILE A 210 -13.93 -14.72 0.73
N PRO A 211 -14.89 -13.93 1.26
CA PRO A 211 -16.23 -14.42 1.59
C PRO A 211 -17.04 -14.92 0.38
N PHE A 212 -16.77 -14.36 -0.80
CA PHE A 212 -17.47 -14.70 -2.04
C PHE A 212 -16.50 -15.18 -3.13
N ARG A 213 -16.72 -16.40 -3.61
CA ARG A 213 -15.95 -17.01 -4.70
C ARG A 213 -16.85 -17.21 -5.92
N THR A 214 -16.46 -16.63 -7.05
CA THR A 214 -17.19 -16.75 -8.32
C THR A 214 -17.18 -18.20 -8.83
N PRO A 215 -18.13 -18.60 -9.69
CA PRO A 215 -18.09 -19.90 -10.35
C PRO A 215 -16.80 -20.12 -11.15
N ILE A 216 -16.25 -19.07 -11.75
CA ILE A 216 -14.98 -19.12 -12.49
C ILE A 216 -13.81 -19.42 -11.56
N ALA A 217 -13.73 -18.78 -10.39
CA ALA A 217 -12.68 -19.06 -9.41
C ALA A 217 -12.71 -20.52 -8.95
N LYS A 218 -13.91 -21.05 -8.66
CA LYS A 218 -14.10 -22.46 -8.30
C LYS A 218 -13.71 -23.40 -9.44
N ALA A 219 -14.13 -23.08 -10.66
CA ALA A 219 -13.77 -23.86 -11.85
C ALA A 219 -12.25 -23.90 -12.08
N PHE A 220 -11.55 -22.79 -11.85
CA PHE A 220 -10.10 -22.72 -11.96
C PHE A 220 -9.40 -23.64 -10.95
N VAL A 221 -9.80 -23.60 -9.68
CA VAL A 221 -9.25 -24.49 -8.64
C VAL A 221 -9.55 -25.96 -8.94
N ASN A 222 -10.77 -26.28 -9.40
CA ASN A 222 -11.13 -27.65 -9.78
C ASN A 222 -10.31 -28.16 -10.97
N ALA A 223 -10.10 -27.33 -12.00
CA ALA A 223 -9.30 -27.69 -13.16
C ALA A 223 -7.83 -27.95 -12.79
N ALA A 224 -7.28 -27.20 -11.82
CA ALA A 224 -5.95 -27.47 -11.30
C ALA A 224 -5.87 -28.86 -10.62
N SER A 225 -6.90 -29.25 -9.87
CA SER A 225 -6.99 -30.60 -9.30
C SER A 225 -7.07 -31.69 -10.37
N GLU A 226 -7.78 -31.46 -11.49
CA GLU A 226 -7.89 -32.42 -12.61
C GLU A 226 -6.55 -32.73 -13.28
N ILE A 227 -5.63 -31.75 -13.31
CA ILE A 227 -4.26 -31.94 -13.82
C ILE A 227 -3.28 -32.44 -12.75
N GLY A 228 -3.79 -32.76 -11.56
CA GLY A 228 -3.01 -33.34 -10.45
C GLY A 228 -2.28 -32.31 -9.58
N MET A 229 -2.63 -31.02 -9.63
CA MET A 229 -2.12 -30.05 -8.66
C MET A 229 -2.83 -30.22 -7.31
N PRO A 230 -2.08 -30.29 -6.19
CA PRO A 230 -2.70 -30.38 -4.88
C PRO A 230 -3.35 -29.05 -4.49
N PHE A 231 -4.50 -29.13 -3.83
CA PHE A 231 -5.03 -28.00 -3.07
C PHE A 231 -4.18 -27.84 -1.80
N VAL A 232 -3.67 -26.63 -1.55
CA VAL A 232 -2.72 -26.34 -0.45
C VAL A 232 -3.10 -25.02 0.20
N ASP A 233 -2.63 -24.80 1.43
CA ASP A 233 -2.55 -23.46 2.01
C ASP A 233 -1.30 -22.74 1.43
N ILE A 234 -1.51 -21.68 0.64
CA ILE A 234 -0.39 -20.95 0.02
C ILE A 234 0.58 -20.32 1.03
N ASN A 235 0.16 -20.10 2.27
CA ASN A 235 0.97 -19.53 3.34
C ASN A 235 1.44 -20.60 4.36
N GLY A 236 1.10 -21.86 4.10
CA GLY A 236 1.40 -23.02 4.93
C GLY A 236 2.68 -23.75 4.55
N LYS A 237 2.65 -25.08 4.74
CA LYS A 237 3.81 -25.98 4.64
C LYS A 237 4.40 -26.06 3.23
N SER A 238 3.58 -25.95 2.20
CA SER A 238 4.01 -26.04 0.80
C SER A 238 3.32 -24.99 -0.04
N GLN A 239 4.11 -24.14 -0.69
CA GLN A 239 3.61 -23.14 -1.65
C GLN A 239 3.37 -23.73 -3.05
N ILE A 240 3.69 -25.01 -3.28
CA ILE A 240 3.49 -25.67 -4.58
C ILE A 240 2.11 -26.32 -4.59
N GLY A 241 1.16 -25.68 -5.28
CA GLY A 241 -0.21 -26.17 -5.43
C GLY A 241 -1.15 -25.08 -5.94
N VAL A 242 -2.43 -25.27 -5.67
CA VAL A 242 -3.50 -24.31 -5.94
C VAL A 242 -4.22 -23.97 -4.63
N ASP A 243 -4.62 -22.71 -4.47
CA ASP A 243 -5.43 -22.25 -3.34
C ASP A 243 -6.35 -21.11 -3.82
N TYR A 244 -7.32 -20.77 -2.99
CA TYR A 244 -7.99 -19.49 -3.06
C TYR A 244 -7.12 -18.39 -2.46
N ILE A 245 -7.34 -17.16 -2.91
CA ILE A 245 -6.63 -16.01 -2.36
C ILE A 245 -7.03 -15.80 -0.90
N GLN A 246 -6.03 -15.62 -0.06
CA GLN A 246 -6.18 -15.10 1.31
C GLN A 246 -6.04 -13.57 1.27
N GLU A 247 -6.89 -12.85 2.01
CA GLU A 247 -6.91 -11.39 2.03
C GLU A 247 -6.61 -10.83 3.41
N LYS A 248 -5.99 -9.65 3.44
CA LYS A 248 -5.73 -8.91 4.69
C LYS A 248 -6.80 -7.85 4.98
N PHE A 249 -8.05 -8.27 5.02
CA PHE A 249 -9.19 -7.38 5.22
C PHE A 249 -10.17 -7.99 6.22
N GLU A 250 -10.65 -7.19 7.16
CA GLU A 250 -11.81 -7.55 7.98
C GLU A 250 -12.89 -6.51 7.73
N ILE A 251 -14.12 -6.96 7.45
CA ILE A 251 -15.27 -6.05 7.38
C ILE A 251 -15.37 -5.40 8.77
N PRO A 252 -15.26 -4.06 8.90
CA PRO A 252 -15.34 -3.44 10.20
C PRO A 252 -16.73 -3.69 10.78
N VAL A 253 -16.82 -4.58 11.76
CA VAL A 253 -17.80 -4.39 12.83
C VAL A 253 -17.28 -3.15 13.57
N PRO A 254 -18.07 -2.08 13.73
CA PRO A 254 -17.55 -0.80 14.20
C PRO A 254 -16.90 -0.96 15.58
N GLN A 255 -15.57 -0.94 15.62
CA GLN A 255 -14.79 -1.05 16.85
C GLN A 255 -13.93 0.20 16.98
N LYS A 256 -14.24 0.96 18.02
CA LYS A 256 -13.47 2.11 18.50
C LYS A 256 -11.99 1.73 18.61
N ILE A 257 -11.14 2.36 17.81
CA ILE A 257 -9.69 2.33 18.00
C ILE A 257 -9.25 3.80 17.99
N PHE A 258 -8.29 4.15 18.86
CA PHE A 258 -7.72 5.50 19.14
C PHE A 258 -8.28 6.29 20.34
N GLU A 259 -8.73 5.65 21.44
CA GLU A 259 -9.07 6.41 22.66
C GLU A 259 -7.90 6.59 23.67
N ASN A 260 -6.70 6.00 23.50
CA ASN A 260 -5.68 6.02 24.59
C ASN A 260 -4.18 6.06 24.22
N THR A 261 -3.75 6.55 23.05
CA THR A 261 -2.30 6.66 22.75
C THR A 261 -1.82 8.11 22.90
N PRO A 262 -0.90 8.44 23.83
CA PRO A 262 -0.34 9.77 23.92
C PRO A 262 0.63 10.03 22.76
N LEU A 263 0.30 11.05 21.95
CA LEU A 263 1.19 11.84 21.08
C LEU A 263 2.03 11.08 20.03
N ILE A 264 1.42 10.74 18.88
CA ILE A 264 2.15 10.57 17.62
C ILE A 264 2.16 11.94 16.93
N ILE A 265 3.35 12.52 16.74
CA ILE A 265 3.51 13.83 16.09
C ILE A 265 3.63 13.60 14.59
N PHE A 266 2.64 14.10 13.84
CA PHE A 266 2.54 13.97 12.39
C PHE A 266 3.19 15.18 11.71
N MET A 267 4.07 14.99 10.74
CA MET A 267 4.51 16.07 9.85
C MET A 267 4.12 15.75 8.41
N GLN A 268 3.23 16.58 7.85
CA GLN A 268 2.91 16.61 6.42
C GLN A 268 3.84 17.62 5.73
N VAL A 269 4.71 17.16 4.83
CA VAL A 269 5.51 18.05 3.99
C VAL A 269 4.65 18.47 2.79
N ILE A 270 3.91 19.57 2.93
CA ILE A 270 3.15 20.16 1.83
C ILE A 270 4.11 20.83 0.85
N SER A 271 4.28 20.24 -0.34
CA SER A 271 4.82 20.97 -1.50
C SER A 271 3.68 21.67 -2.23
N SER A 272 3.38 22.91 -1.87
CA SER A 272 2.61 23.81 -2.76
C SER A 272 3.37 25.13 -2.93
N LEU A 273 4.10 25.21 -4.03
CA LEU A 273 4.37 26.49 -4.68
C LEU A 273 3.04 26.95 -5.29
N TYR A 274 2.48 28.06 -4.83
CA TYR A 274 1.94 29.18 -5.65
C TYR A 274 1.29 30.26 -4.76
N ARG A 275 2.02 31.37 -4.58
CA ARG A 275 1.58 32.79 -4.54
C ARG A 275 0.38 33.19 -3.62
N SER A 276 0.66 33.80 -2.47
CA SER A 276 0.63 35.27 -2.26
C SER A 276 0.79 35.66 -0.78
N GLU A 277 1.67 36.64 -0.58
CA GLU A 277 1.83 37.61 0.51
C GLU A 277 1.64 37.24 1.99
N LYS A 278 2.76 37.37 2.72
CA LYS A 278 2.98 37.46 4.17
C LYS A 278 2.99 36.12 4.91
N LEU A 279 4.19 35.56 5.11
CA LEU A 279 4.73 35.15 6.41
C LEU A 279 6.13 34.52 6.26
N VAL A 280 6.87 34.55 7.36
CA VAL A 280 8.33 34.39 7.44
C VAL A 280 8.80 33.00 7.00
N TYR A 281 9.74 33.01 6.06
CA TYR A 281 10.44 31.88 5.45
C TYR A 281 11.43 31.21 6.43
N VAL A 282 11.46 29.88 6.45
CA VAL A 282 12.69 29.11 6.71
C VAL A 282 12.77 28.01 5.66
N ASP A 283 13.54 28.30 4.61
CA ASP A 283 13.86 27.40 3.50
C ASP A 283 15.04 26.51 3.91
N TYR A 284 14.85 25.19 3.96
CA TYR A 284 15.95 24.24 3.92
C TYR A 284 15.85 23.42 2.64
N SER A 285 16.46 23.95 1.57
CA SER A 285 16.91 23.14 0.45
C SER A 285 17.85 22.04 0.96
N PHE A 286 17.51 20.79 0.68
CA PHE A 286 18.25 19.58 1.08
C PHE A 286 19.65 19.45 0.42
N GLU A 287 20.11 20.47 -0.32
CA GLU A 287 21.44 20.52 -0.93
C GLU A 287 22.53 21.17 -0.06
N GLN A 288 22.19 21.80 1.09
CA GLN A 288 23.17 22.54 1.90
C GLN A 288 23.75 21.79 3.13
N LEU A 289 23.37 20.54 3.38
CA LEU A 289 23.83 19.77 4.55
C LEU A 289 24.93 18.72 4.29
N LEU A 290 25.54 18.71 3.10
CA LEU A 290 26.76 17.91 2.86
C LEU A 290 27.95 18.85 2.63
N PRO A 291 29.01 18.81 3.47
CA PRO A 291 30.27 19.43 3.08
C PRO A 291 30.77 18.75 1.80
N ARG A 292 31.00 19.57 0.76
CA ARG A 292 31.54 19.20 -0.55
C ARG A 292 32.72 18.23 -0.38
N ILE A 293 32.48 16.94 -0.62
CA ILE A 293 33.56 15.98 -0.87
C ILE A 293 34.08 16.30 -2.28
N PRO A 294 35.36 16.63 -2.49
CA PRO A 294 35.88 16.95 -3.80
C PRO A 294 35.73 15.75 -4.74
N SER A 295 35.15 16.01 -5.91
CA SER A 295 34.98 15.07 -7.01
C SER A 295 36.35 14.63 -7.57
N LYS A 296 36.91 13.54 -7.04
CA LYS A 296 37.79 12.68 -7.84
C LYS A 296 36.93 11.59 -8.45
N ARG A 297 36.68 11.73 -9.76
CA ARG A 297 36.22 10.64 -10.62
C ARG A 297 37.05 9.39 -10.30
N LYS A 298 36.42 8.36 -9.75
CA LYS A 298 36.87 6.99 -9.90
C LYS A 298 35.72 6.23 -10.54
N GLN A 299 36.02 5.69 -11.71
CA GLN A 299 35.16 4.77 -12.45
C GLN A 299 34.72 3.65 -11.50
N CYS A 300 33.42 3.41 -11.40
CA CYS A 300 32.92 2.13 -10.91
C CYS A 300 33.36 1.07 -11.92
N THR A 301 34.41 0.35 -11.56
CA THR A 301 34.83 -0.87 -12.23
C THR A 301 33.85 -1.95 -11.81
N TYR A 302 33.22 -2.58 -12.80
CA TYR A 302 32.49 -3.83 -12.64
C TYR A 302 33.45 -4.87 -12.04
N PHE A 303 33.05 -5.51 -10.95
CA PHE A 303 33.66 -6.75 -10.49
C PHE A 303 32.61 -7.83 -10.40
N HIS A 304 32.75 -8.82 -11.28
CA HIS A 304 32.32 -10.18 -11.11
C HIS A 304 33.36 -11.04 -11.86
N PRO A 305 33.62 -12.25 -11.36
CA PRO A 305 34.61 -12.59 -10.32
C PRO A 305 36.06 -12.18 -10.64
#